data_AF-A0A0C2ZLN6-F1
#
_entry.id   AF-A0A0C2ZLN6-F1
#
_cell.length_a   1.000
_cell.length_b   1.000
_cell.length_c   1.000
_cell.angle_alpha   90.00
_cell.angle_beta   90.00
_cell.angle_gamma   90.00
#
_symmetry.space_group_name_H-M   'P 1'
#
loop_
_entity.id
_entity.type
_entity.pdbx_description
1 polymer ?
#
loop_
_entity_poly.entity_id
_entity_poly.type
_entity_poly.pdbx_seq_one_letter_code
_entity_poly.pdbx_strand_id
1 'polypeptide(L)'
;MASYTSTKDLFELVGDIFDTDIRNWVEQEGFYKHINELAKKEKNIEAEKHIQTTIKSEIEKNLYKRKYEENDFIVKREEELLNAKKLDFTIFYSHIGSIVIELKLSHNSEAMPTRKEAQEYIDKLNQYVQGSQSDFGLFVIFNTQQSKEQFEELIKELKELYVKEQHIQVIGLNCMI
;
A
#
# COMPACT_ATOMS: atom_id res chain seq x y z
N MET A 1 13.46 22.40 6.97
CA MET A 1 12.44 21.33 6.85
C MET A 1 11.99 21.32 5.41
N ALA A 2 11.85 20.15 4.78
CA ALA A 2 11.21 20.10 3.47
C ALA A 2 9.74 20.45 3.69
N SER A 3 9.29 21.61 3.19
CA SER A 3 7.87 21.94 3.17
C SER A 3 7.27 21.24 1.97
N TYR A 4 6.43 20.24 2.21
CA TYR A 4 5.58 19.73 1.14
C TYR A 4 4.50 20.75 0.86
N THR A 5 4.35 21.06 -0.42
CA THR A 5 3.45 22.11 -0.91
C THR A 5 2.31 21.52 -1.73
N SER A 6 2.36 20.22 -2.01
CA SER A 6 1.37 19.52 -2.82
C SER A 6 1.11 18.09 -2.34
N THR A 7 -0.05 17.53 -2.68
CA THR A 7 -0.37 16.11 -2.43
C THR A 7 0.56 15.18 -3.19
N LYS A 8 1.16 15.65 -4.29
CA LYS A 8 2.17 14.89 -5.03
C LYS A 8 3.42 14.67 -4.18
N ASP A 9 3.86 15.68 -3.45
CA ASP A 9 5.04 15.52 -2.60
C ASP A 9 4.75 14.56 -1.42
N LEU A 10 3.52 14.58 -0.89
CA LEU A 10 3.03 13.59 0.08
C LEU A 10 3.09 12.17 -0.51
N PHE A 11 2.59 12.02 -1.74
CA PHE A 11 2.60 10.74 -2.45
C PHE A 11 4.02 10.21 -2.66
N GLU A 12 4.93 11.06 -3.11
CA GLU A 12 6.36 10.72 -3.29
C GLU A 12 7.02 10.35 -1.96
N LEU A 13 6.74 11.10 -0.87
CA LEU A 13 7.23 10.77 0.47
C LEU A 13 6.78 9.37 0.92
N VAL A 14 5.49 9.09 0.83
CA VAL A 14 4.93 7.83 1.33
C VAL A 14 5.40 6.68 0.44
N GLY A 15 5.45 6.87 -0.88
CA GLY A 15 6.06 5.92 -1.80
C GLY A 15 7.50 5.59 -1.41
N ASP A 16 8.32 6.60 -1.10
CA ASP A 16 9.71 6.41 -0.66
C ASP A 16 9.80 5.70 0.70
N ILE A 17 8.94 6.02 1.68
CA ILE A 17 8.86 5.27 2.95
C ILE A 17 8.58 3.78 2.69
N PHE A 18 7.69 3.46 1.76
CA PHE A 18 7.42 2.07 1.41
C PHE A 18 8.60 1.40 0.70
N ASP A 19 9.22 2.09 -0.25
CA ASP A 19 10.32 1.55 -1.05
C ASP A 19 11.64 1.45 -0.30
N THR A 20 11.85 2.23 0.76
CA THR A 20 13.08 2.19 1.57
C THR A 20 12.84 1.61 2.96
N ASP A 21 12.10 2.31 3.82
CA ASP A 21 12.07 2.06 5.26
C ASP A 21 11.26 0.80 5.58
N ILE A 22 10.02 0.74 5.07
CA ILE A 22 9.14 -0.41 5.25
C ILE A 22 9.71 -1.62 4.50
N ARG A 23 10.26 -1.44 3.29
CA ARG A 23 10.96 -2.51 2.58
C ARG A 23 12.09 -3.10 3.41
N ASN A 24 12.98 -2.27 3.96
CA ASN A 24 14.08 -2.75 4.79
C ASN A 24 13.56 -3.49 6.04
N TRP A 25 12.55 -2.93 6.69
CA TRP A 25 11.95 -3.54 7.87
C TRP A 25 11.30 -4.91 7.57
N VAL A 26 10.58 -5.01 6.44
CA VAL A 26 9.98 -6.26 5.97
C VAL A 26 11.04 -7.27 5.57
N GLU A 27 11.93 -6.88 4.65
CA GLU A 27 12.79 -7.79 3.91
C GLU A 27 14.11 -8.13 4.64
N GLN A 28 14.65 -7.19 5.42
CA GLN A 28 15.96 -7.33 6.08
C GLN A 28 15.84 -7.50 7.60
N GLU A 29 14.93 -6.76 8.25
CA GLU A 29 14.76 -6.81 9.71
C GLU A 29 13.86 -7.98 10.17
N GLY A 30 13.31 -8.75 9.23
CA GLY A 30 12.71 -10.06 9.49
C GLY A 30 11.20 -10.08 9.67
N PHE A 31 10.51 -8.95 9.48
CA PHE A 31 9.04 -8.92 9.58
C PHE A 31 8.35 -9.79 8.50
N TYR A 32 9.03 -10.08 7.40
CA TYR A 32 8.58 -11.05 6.39
C TYR A 32 8.14 -12.41 6.99
N LYS A 33 8.81 -12.88 8.06
CA LYS A 33 8.48 -14.14 8.73
C LYS A 33 7.08 -14.10 9.32
N HIS A 34 6.74 -12.98 9.96
CA HIS A 34 5.42 -12.79 10.56
C HIS A 34 4.32 -12.73 9.50
N ILE A 35 4.55 -11.99 8.41
CA ILE A 35 3.62 -11.91 7.27
C ILE A 35 3.37 -13.31 6.69
N ASN A 36 4.43 -14.10 6.48
CA ASN A 36 4.31 -15.47 5.98
C ASN A 36 3.55 -16.40 6.93
N GLU A 37 3.74 -16.25 8.24
CA GLU A 37 3.01 -17.04 9.22
C GLU A 37 1.51 -16.73 9.21
N LEU A 38 1.14 -15.44 9.16
CA LEU A 38 -0.25 -15.01 9.04
C LEU A 38 -0.89 -15.54 7.76
N ALA A 39 -0.20 -15.36 6.61
CA ALA A 39 -0.67 -15.82 5.31
C ALA A 39 -0.88 -17.35 5.22
N LYS A 40 -0.22 -18.15 6.07
CA LYS A 40 -0.39 -19.61 6.14
C LYS A 40 -1.50 -20.05 7.09
N LYS A 41 -1.74 -19.31 8.17
CA LYS A 41 -2.64 -19.70 9.26
C LYS A 41 -4.08 -19.24 9.04
N GLU A 42 -4.26 -18.17 8.27
CA GLU A 42 -5.53 -17.45 8.16
C GLU A 42 -6.07 -17.43 6.73
N LYS A 43 -7.36 -17.08 6.59
CA LYS A 43 -7.91 -16.73 5.28
C LYS A 43 -7.28 -15.41 4.83
N ASN A 44 -7.08 -15.21 3.53
CA ASN A 44 -6.40 -14.02 2.98
C ASN A 44 -6.88 -12.69 3.57
N ILE A 45 -8.20 -12.54 3.77
CA ILE A 45 -8.81 -11.31 4.32
C ILE A 45 -8.40 -11.05 5.78
N GLU A 46 -8.28 -12.09 6.59
CA GLU A 46 -7.87 -11.97 8.00
C GLU A 46 -6.39 -11.60 8.08
N ALA A 47 -5.55 -12.28 7.27
CA ALA A 47 -4.13 -11.99 7.18
C ALA A 47 -3.86 -10.54 6.72
N GLU A 48 -4.58 -10.06 5.68
CA GLU A 48 -4.48 -8.67 5.22
C GLU A 48 -4.82 -7.67 6.35
N LYS A 49 -5.88 -7.90 7.14
CA LYS A 49 -6.24 -7.03 8.27
C LYS A 49 -5.19 -7.00 9.39
N HIS A 50 -4.56 -8.13 9.68
CA HIS A 50 -3.49 -8.19 10.65
C HIS A 50 -2.25 -7.41 10.16
N ILE A 51 -1.86 -7.62 8.90
CA ILE A 51 -0.77 -6.88 8.26
C ILE A 51 -1.05 -5.37 8.28
N GLN A 52 -2.27 -4.96 7.96
CA GLN A 52 -2.67 -3.55 7.98
C GLN A 52 -2.44 -2.90 9.35
N THR A 53 -2.74 -3.62 10.44
CA THR A 53 -2.55 -3.11 11.80
C THR A 53 -1.08 -2.80 12.07
N THR A 54 -0.17 -3.68 11.68
CA THR A 54 1.25 -3.48 11.92
C THR A 54 1.86 -2.43 10.98
N ILE A 55 1.44 -2.44 9.70
CA ILE A 55 1.93 -1.48 8.71
C ILE A 55 1.53 -0.05 9.09
N LYS A 56 0.34 0.18 9.65
CA LYS A 56 -0.04 1.52 10.16
C LYS A 56 1.04 2.10 11.07
N SER A 57 1.41 1.34 12.10
CA SER A 57 2.37 1.77 13.11
C SER A 57 3.75 2.03 12.51
N GLU A 58 4.14 1.23 11.51
CA GLU A 58 5.43 1.41 10.83
C GLU A 58 5.43 2.63 9.89
N ILE A 59 4.31 2.93 9.22
CA ILE A 59 4.15 4.19 8.46
C ILE A 59 4.33 5.39 9.40
N GLU A 60 3.58 5.43 10.50
CA GLU A 60 3.61 6.54 11.47
C GLU A 60 5.02 6.71 12.05
N LYS A 61 5.66 5.61 12.46
CA LYS A 61 7.05 5.61 12.96
C LYS A 61 8.03 6.20 11.95
N ASN A 62 7.93 5.87 10.66
CA ASN A 62 8.86 6.38 9.66
C ASN A 62 8.56 7.83 9.27
N LEU A 63 7.31 8.27 9.33
CA LEU A 63 6.97 9.70 9.27
C LEU A 63 7.65 10.48 10.41
N TYR A 64 7.57 9.99 11.65
CA TYR A 64 8.25 10.64 12.79
C TYR A 64 9.77 10.65 12.66
N LYS A 65 10.40 9.54 12.22
CA LYS A 65 11.86 9.49 11.97
C LYS A 65 12.30 10.52 10.94
N ARG A 66 11.46 10.80 9.95
CA ARG A 66 11.69 11.83 8.92
C ARG A 66 11.38 13.25 9.41
N LYS A 67 11.14 13.42 10.72
CA LYS A 67 10.91 14.69 11.43
C LYS A 67 9.59 15.37 11.10
N TYR A 68 8.57 14.59 10.73
CA TYR A 68 7.20 15.07 10.69
C TYR A 68 6.55 14.96 12.07
N GLU A 69 5.68 15.91 12.40
CA GLU A 69 4.99 15.94 13.69
C GLU A 69 3.62 15.24 13.62
N GLU A 70 3.06 14.87 14.78
CA GLU A 70 1.72 14.24 14.87
C GLU A 70 0.61 15.10 14.24
N ASN A 71 0.76 16.42 14.23
CA ASN A 71 -0.23 17.33 13.66
C ASN A 71 -0.08 17.51 12.14
N ASP A 72 1.02 17.01 11.56
CA ASP A 72 1.28 17.10 10.14
C ASP A 72 0.50 16.03 9.37
N PHE A 73 0.35 14.82 9.93
CA PHE A 73 -0.25 13.68 9.26
C PHE A 73 -1.34 13.00 10.10
N ILE A 74 -2.38 12.51 9.42
CA ILE A 74 -3.36 11.62 10.02
C ILE A 74 -3.43 10.36 9.18
N VAL A 75 -3.04 9.21 9.77
CA VAL A 75 -3.16 7.90 9.15
C VAL A 75 -4.42 7.21 9.68
N LYS A 76 -5.44 7.06 8.84
CA LYS A 76 -6.66 6.32 9.16
C LYS A 76 -6.63 4.93 8.53
N ARG A 77 -7.29 3.97 9.19
CA ARG A 77 -7.52 2.62 8.68
C ARG A 77 -9.02 2.35 8.54
N GLU A 78 -9.37 1.49 7.60
CA GLU A 78 -10.75 1.01 7.40
C GLU A 78 -11.76 2.16 7.27
N GLU A 79 -11.36 3.26 6.64
CA GLU A 79 -12.24 4.41 6.42
C GLU A 79 -13.39 3.99 5.49
N GLU A 80 -14.61 4.17 5.97
CA GLU A 80 -15.82 3.79 5.23
C GLU A 80 -16.27 4.94 4.32
N LEU A 81 -16.33 4.65 3.03
CA LEU A 81 -16.82 5.57 2.01
C LEU A 81 -18.36 5.61 2.01
N LEU A 82 -18.94 6.62 1.37
CA LEU A 82 -20.39 6.78 1.24
C LEU A 82 -21.11 5.59 0.59
N ASN A 83 -20.38 4.76 -0.17
CA ASN A 83 -20.88 3.54 -0.79
C ASN A 83 -20.65 2.27 0.05
N ALA A 84 -20.38 2.43 1.35
CA ALA A 84 -20.06 1.37 2.32
C ALA A 84 -18.82 0.53 1.98
N LYS A 85 -18.01 0.94 1.00
CA LYS A 85 -16.71 0.33 0.75
C LYS A 85 -15.71 0.85 1.78
N LYS A 86 -14.77 0.00 2.19
CA LYS A 86 -13.74 0.33 3.18
C LYS A 86 -12.37 0.33 2.51
N LEU A 87 -11.62 1.39 2.78
CA LEU A 87 -10.23 1.53 2.36
C LEU A 87 -9.31 0.92 3.39
N ASP A 88 -8.19 0.36 2.95
CA ASP A 88 -7.19 -0.13 3.90
C ASP A 88 -6.58 1.03 4.68
N PHE A 89 -6.13 2.09 3.99
CA PHE A 89 -5.66 3.33 4.60
C PHE A 89 -6.00 4.59 3.83
N THR A 90 -6.16 5.67 4.58
CA THR A 90 -6.09 7.05 4.07
C THR A 90 -5.06 7.81 4.87
N ILE A 91 -4.11 8.47 4.20
CA ILE A 91 -3.14 9.37 4.83
C ILE A 91 -3.47 10.79 4.43
N PHE A 92 -3.82 11.62 5.41
CA PHE A 92 -4.03 13.05 5.23
C PHE A 92 -2.78 13.81 5.64
N TYR A 93 -2.41 14.85 4.88
CA TYR A 93 -1.39 15.81 5.27
C TYR A 93 -2.01 17.21 5.39
N SER A 94 -2.28 17.61 6.63
CA SER A 94 -2.87 18.91 6.99
C SER A 94 -3.94 19.40 6.00
N HIS A 95 -3.74 20.55 5.35
CA HIS A 95 -4.67 21.17 4.41
C HIS A 95 -4.36 20.87 2.93
N ILE A 96 -3.36 20.03 2.66
CA ILE A 96 -2.81 19.84 1.31
C ILE A 96 -3.59 18.78 0.53
N GLY A 97 -3.95 17.67 1.17
CA GLY A 97 -4.72 16.60 0.54
C GLY A 97 -4.50 15.26 1.23
N SER A 98 -4.93 14.20 0.54
CA SER A 98 -4.79 12.83 1.02
C SER A 98 -4.39 11.87 -0.09
N ILE A 99 -3.85 10.74 0.35
CA ILE A 99 -3.58 9.58 -0.50
C ILE A 99 -4.25 8.33 0.09
N VAL A 100 -4.64 7.42 -0.78
CA VAL A 100 -5.14 6.09 -0.40
C VAL A 100 -4.00 5.09 -0.48
N ILE A 101 -3.98 4.11 0.42
CA ILE A 101 -3.12 2.92 0.30
C ILE A 101 -4.01 1.70 0.37
N GLU A 102 -3.85 0.79 -0.58
CA GLU A 102 -4.47 -0.54 -0.61
C GLU A 102 -3.38 -1.61 -0.56
N LEU A 103 -3.57 -2.61 0.31
CA LEU A 103 -2.64 -3.73 0.46
C LEU A 103 -3.27 -5.02 -0.08
N LYS A 104 -2.47 -5.84 -0.75
CA LYS A 104 -2.86 -7.20 -1.14
C LYS A 104 -1.76 -8.20 -0.92
N LEU A 105 -2.13 -9.45 -0.65
CA LEU A 105 -1.21 -10.56 -0.79
C LEU A 105 -1.04 -10.90 -2.28
N SER A 106 0.18 -11.26 -2.70
CA SER A 106 0.54 -11.66 -4.08
C SER A 106 -0.35 -12.74 -4.71
N HIS A 107 -0.96 -13.59 -3.89
CA HIS A 107 -1.86 -14.66 -4.35
C HIS A 107 -3.34 -14.24 -4.35
N ASN A 108 -3.65 -13.00 -4.01
CA ASN A 108 -4.98 -12.42 -4.18
C ASN A 108 -5.25 -12.23 -5.68
N SER A 109 -6.44 -12.63 -6.16
CA SER A 109 -6.79 -12.51 -7.59
C SER A 109 -6.78 -11.07 -8.09
N GLU A 110 -7.07 -10.09 -7.21
CA GLU A 110 -6.98 -8.65 -7.51
C GLU A 110 -5.52 -8.19 -7.74
N ALA A 111 -4.52 -8.97 -7.28
CA ALA A 111 -3.10 -8.71 -7.44
C ALA A 111 -2.42 -9.58 -8.53
N MET A 112 -3.20 -10.33 -9.32
CA MET A 112 -2.69 -11.20 -10.38
C MET A 112 -2.99 -10.61 -11.77
N PRO A 113 -2.02 -10.02 -12.49
CA PRO A 113 -2.23 -9.32 -13.77
C PRO A 113 -3.02 -10.09 -14.83
N THR A 114 -2.85 -11.41 -14.86
CA THR A 114 -3.50 -12.30 -15.84
C THR A 114 -4.97 -12.61 -15.52
N ARG A 115 -5.48 -12.16 -14.37
CA ARG A 115 -6.84 -12.40 -13.91
C ARG A 115 -7.75 -11.23 -14.26
N LYS A 116 -9.03 -11.54 -14.52
CA LYS A 116 -10.05 -10.53 -14.81
C LYS A 116 -10.25 -9.59 -13.62
N GLU A 117 -10.14 -10.14 -12.42
CA GLU A 117 -10.28 -9.44 -11.15
C GLU A 117 -9.24 -8.32 -11.00
N ALA A 118 -7.99 -8.52 -11.43
CA ALA A 118 -6.97 -7.46 -11.40
C ALA A 118 -7.33 -6.31 -12.36
N GLN A 119 -7.86 -6.62 -13.54
CA GLN A 119 -8.31 -5.62 -14.50
C GLN A 119 -9.52 -4.82 -13.98
N GLU A 120 -10.48 -5.49 -13.34
CA GLU A 120 -11.63 -4.85 -12.69
C GLU A 120 -11.23 -4.05 -11.44
N TYR A 121 -10.15 -4.45 -10.77
CA TYR A 121 -9.66 -3.79 -9.57
C TYR A 121 -9.05 -2.40 -9.87
N ILE A 122 -8.60 -2.14 -11.10
CA ILE A 122 -8.18 -0.79 -11.53
C ILE A 122 -9.33 0.21 -11.32
N ASP A 123 -10.51 -0.11 -11.86
CA ASP A 123 -11.70 0.74 -11.72
C ASP A 123 -12.11 0.90 -10.25
N LYS A 124 -11.97 -0.16 -9.45
CA LYS A 124 -12.25 -0.13 -8.02
C LYS A 124 -11.29 0.79 -7.27
N LEU A 125 -9.99 0.74 -7.57
CA LEU A 125 -8.98 1.59 -6.95
C LEU A 125 -9.15 3.06 -7.36
N ASN A 126 -9.51 3.31 -8.63
CA ASN A 126 -9.90 4.66 -9.08
C ASN A 126 -11.12 5.19 -8.32
N GLN A 127 -12.14 4.36 -8.10
CA GLN A 127 -13.29 4.72 -7.26
C GLN A 127 -12.92 4.99 -5.80
N TYR A 128 -11.89 4.32 -5.28
CA TYR A 128 -11.38 4.54 -3.93
C TYR A 128 -10.69 5.88 -3.79
N VAL A 129 -9.81 6.21 -4.74
CA VAL A 129 -9.15 7.52 -4.80
C VAL A 129 -10.20 8.63 -4.90
N GLN A 130 -11.15 8.53 -5.84
CA GLN A 130 -12.21 9.52 -6.01
C GLN A 130 -13.16 9.60 -4.81
N GLY A 131 -13.59 8.46 -4.28
CA GLY A 131 -14.58 8.37 -3.20
C GLY A 131 -14.07 8.88 -1.86
N SER A 132 -12.75 8.84 -1.64
CA SER A 132 -12.09 9.43 -0.46
C SER A 132 -11.64 10.88 -0.66
N GLN A 133 -11.88 11.47 -1.83
CA GLN A 133 -11.34 12.78 -2.22
C GLN A 133 -9.81 12.86 -2.14
N SER A 134 -9.14 11.72 -2.37
CA SER A 134 -7.68 11.66 -2.45
C SER A 134 -7.21 11.95 -3.87
N ASP A 135 -5.97 12.44 -4.01
CA ASP A 135 -5.38 12.75 -5.31
C ASP A 135 -4.60 11.56 -5.89
N PHE A 136 -4.07 10.69 -5.01
CA PHE A 136 -3.20 9.57 -5.39
C PHE A 136 -3.54 8.27 -4.64
N GLY A 137 -3.09 7.15 -5.20
CA GLY A 137 -3.23 5.82 -4.63
C GLY A 137 -1.91 5.05 -4.62
N LEU A 138 -1.63 4.31 -3.55
CA LEU A 138 -0.52 3.37 -3.47
C LEU A 138 -1.07 1.95 -3.38
N PHE A 139 -0.72 1.10 -4.36
CA PHE A 139 -1.10 -0.30 -4.38
C PHE A 139 0.09 -1.18 -3.98
N VAL A 140 0.04 -1.73 -2.77
CA VAL A 140 1.19 -2.43 -2.17
C VAL A 140 0.91 -3.93 -2.11
N ILE A 141 1.81 -4.71 -2.69
CA ILE A 141 1.70 -6.15 -2.82
C ILE A 141 2.74 -6.84 -1.94
N PHE A 142 2.33 -7.77 -1.08
CA PHE A 142 3.23 -8.60 -0.27
C PHE A 142 3.40 -9.98 -0.90
N ASN A 143 4.64 -10.34 -1.27
CA ASN A 143 4.94 -11.68 -1.75
C ASN A 143 4.93 -12.69 -0.61
N THR A 144 4.08 -13.72 -0.67
CA THR A 144 3.99 -14.76 0.37
C THR A 144 4.08 -16.17 -0.18
N GLN A 145 4.27 -16.33 -1.50
CA GLN A 145 4.23 -17.64 -2.15
C GLN A 145 5.22 -17.80 -3.31
N GLN A 146 5.51 -16.73 -4.06
CA GLN A 146 6.29 -16.82 -5.30
C GLN A 146 7.79 -16.77 -5.03
N SER A 147 8.59 -17.31 -5.95
CA SER A 147 10.03 -17.02 -5.94
C SER A 147 10.28 -15.53 -6.16
N LYS A 148 11.49 -15.06 -5.83
CA LYS A 148 11.87 -13.66 -6.04
C LYS A 148 11.69 -13.25 -7.50
N GLU A 149 12.15 -14.06 -8.44
CA GLU A 149 12.09 -13.78 -9.88
C GLU A 149 10.63 -13.74 -10.39
N GLN A 150 9.81 -14.68 -9.91
CA GLN A 150 8.39 -14.71 -10.25
C GLN A 150 7.64 -13.48 -9.72
N PHE A 151 7.99 -13.05 -8.51
CA PHE A 151 7.39 -11.87 -7.90
C PHE A 151 7.84 -10.58 -8.60
N GLU A 152 9.12 -10.46 -8.97
CA GLU A 152 9.63 -9.33 -9.74
C GLU A 152 8.91 -9.20 -11.09
N GLU A 153 8.67 -10.31 -11.80
CA GLU A 153 7.88 -10.28 -13.04
C GLU A 153 6.41 -9.92 -12.77
N LEU A 154 5.78 -10.46 -11.72
CA LEU A 154 4.41 -10.10 -11.34
C LEU A 154 4.28 -8.59 -11.07
N ILE A 155 5.22 -7.98 -10.35
CA ILE A 155 5.20 -6.55 -10.06
C ILE A 155 5.41 -5.72 -11.31
N LYS A 156 6.28 -6.17 -12.23
CA LYS A 156 6.46 -5.52 -13.53
C LYS A 156 5.18 -5.56 -14.35
N GLU A 157 4.54 -6.71 -14.47
CA GLU A 157 3.25 -6.86 -15.17
C GLU A 157 2.15 -6.01 -14.53
N LEU A 158 2.07 -5.93 -13.19
CA LEU A 158 1.13 -5.01 -12.51
C LEU A 158 1.44 -3.55 -12.84
N LYS A 159 2.71 -3.13 -12.82
CA LYS A 159 3.08 -1.75 -13.20
C LYS A 159 2.69 -1.43 -14.63
N GLU A 160 2.85 -2.37 -15.56
CA GLU A 160 2.40 -2.24 -16.95
C GLU A 160 0.86 -2.14 -17.04
N LEU A 161 0.13 -2.94 -16.25
CA LEU A 161 -1.33 -2.89 -16.19
C LEU A 161 -1.85 -1.52 -15.72
N TYR A 162 -1.17 -0.92 -14.73
CA TYR A 162 -1.50 0.39 -14.18
C TYR A 162 -0.84 1.58 -14.91
N VAL A 163 -0.15 1.36 -16.05
CA VAL A 163 0.63 2.41 -16.73
C VAL A 163 -0.20 3.64 -17.13
N LYS A 164 -1.50 3.50 -17.36
CA LYS A 164 -2.40 4.62 -17.69
C LYS A 164 -2.86 5.40 -16.45
N GLU A 165 -2.79 4.78 -15.27
CA GLU A 165 -3.20 5.35 -13.99
C GLU A 165 -2.01 6.08 -13.35
N GLN A 166 -1.61 7.21 -13.93
CA GLN A 166 -0.43 7.98 -13.50
C GLN A 166 -0.48 8.48 -12.04
N HIS A 167 -1.65 8.41 -11.40
CA HIS A 167 -1.88 8.79 -10.01
C HIS A 167 -1.85 7.58 -9.05
N ILE A 168 -1.62 6.36 -9.57
CA ILE A 168 -1.51 5.13 -8.80
C ILE A 168 -0.10 4.56 -8.97
N GLN A 169 0.58 4.30 -7.86
CA GLN A 169 1.88 3.62 -7.85
C GLN A 169 1.73 2.19 -7.32
N VAL A 170 2.35 1.23 -8.00
CA VAL A 170 2.43 -0.16 -7.54
C VAL A 170 3.78 -0.41 -6.87
N ILE A 171 3.76 -0.93 -5.64
CA ILE A 171 4.95 -1.33 -4.87
C ILE A 171 4.85 -2.81 -4.50
N GLY A 172 5.92 -3.57 -4.71
CA GLY A 172 6.03 -4.96 -4.26
C GLY A 172 7.01 -5.10 -3.11
N LEU A 173 6.66 -5.83 -2.06
CA LEU A 173 7.50 -6.17 -0.91
C LEU A 173 7.67 -7.69 -0.84
N ASN A 174 8.91 -8.17 -0.90
CA ASN A 174 9.17 -9.61 -0.98
C ASN A 174 9.25 -10.25 0.40
N CYS A 175 8.26 -11.05 0.81
CA CYS A 175 8.31 -11.73 2.10
C CYS A 175 8.89 -13.16 2.03
N MET A 176 9.39 -13.64 0.88
CA MET A 176 9.89 -15.01 0.70
C MET A 176 11.42 -15.14 0.80
N ILE A 177 12.04 -14.37 1.70
CA ILE A 177 13.51 -14.25 1.86
C ILE A 177 14.09 -15.28 2.83
#